data_AF-A0A351G607-F1
#
_entry.id   AF-A0A351G607-F1
#
_cell.length_a   1.000
_cell.length_b   1.000
_cell.length_c   1.000
_cell.angle_alpha   90.00
_cell.angle_beta   90.00
_cell.angle_gamma   90.00
#
_symmetry.space_group_name_H-M   'P 1'
#
loop_
_entity.id
_entity.type
_entity.pdbx_description
1 polymer ?
#
loop_
_entity_poly.entity_id
_entity_poly.type
_entity_poly.pdbx_seq_one_letter_code
_entity_poly.pdbx_strand_id
1 'polypeptide(L)'
;YFNTTIAGFFAITSLAGFALTGVQSLSRTMIGAFAPPGRSAEFFGFFGMVGRTSSFIGPLLFGIVAHRLTLMHEASGIDPTAAMQLGHRQAIFAIVIFLVVGLGLLLFVNEKEGRKVALGQVALEPGD
;
A
#
# COMPACT_ATOMS: atom_id res chain seq x y z
N TYR A 1 -14.01 -21.49 1.44
CA TYR A 1 -15.43 -21.75 1.12
C TYR A 1 -16.21 -20.43 1.13
N PHE A 2 -15.82 -19.41 0.35
CA PHE A 2 -16.52 -18.11 0.37
C PHE A 2 -17.08 -17.69 -1.00
N ASN A 3 -16.48 -18.11 -2.12
CA ASN A 3 -17.15 -18.14 -3.43
C ASN A 3 -16.29 -18.95 -4.43
N THR A 4 -16.83 -19.99 -5.06
CA THR A 4 -16.15 -20.79 -6.11
C THR A 4 -16.65 -20.43 -7.51
N THR A 5 -17.54 -19.44 -7.62
CA THR A 5 -18.12 -19.02 -8.89
C THR A 5 -17.20 -18.01 -9.57
N ILE A 6 -16.87 -18.26 -10.84
CA ILE A 6 -16.06 -17.38 -11.69
C ILE A 6 -16.59 -15.93 -11.64
N ALA A 7 -17.91 -15.76 -11.64
CA ALA A 7 -18.56 -14.45 -11.52
C ALA A 7 -18.21 -13.70 -10.22
N GLY A 8 -18.13 -14.41 -9.09
CA GLY A 8 -17.75 -13.81 -7.80
C GLY A 8 -16.30 -13.34 -7.78
N PHE A 9 -15.41 -14.11 -8.40
CA PHE A 9 -14.02 -13.68 -8.59
C PHE A 9 -13.94 -12.40 -9.42
N PHE A 10 -14.61 -12.34 -10.57
CA PHE A 10 -14.66 -11.14 -11.41
C PHE A 10 -15.25 -9.92 -10.70
N ALA A 11 -16.31 -10.10 -9.91
CA ALA A 11 -16.89 -8.99 -9.14
C ALA A 11 -15.89 -8.42 -8.13
N ILE A 12 -15.21 -9.28 -7.37
CA ILE A 12 -14.25 -8.85 -6.33
C ILE A 12 -13.02 -8.20 -6.98
N THR A 13 -12.46 -8.79 -8.04
CA THR A 13 -11.28 -8.23 -8.72
C THR A 13 -11.60 -6.93 -9.45
N SER A 14 -12.81 -6.79 -10.01
CA SER A 14 -13.25 -5.53 -10.62
C SER A 14 -13.37 -4.41 -9.59
N LEU A 15 -13.97 -4.71 -8.43
CA LEU A 15 -14.06 -3.74 -7.33
C LEU A 15 -12.67 -3.37 -6.80
N ALA A 16 -11.79 -4.35 -6.62
CA ALA A 16 -10.42 -4.12 -6.17
C ALA A 16 -9.63 -3.28 -7.20
N GLY A 17 -9.76 -3.57 -8.49
CA GLY A 17 -9.12 -2.81 -9.57
C GLY A 17 -9.63 -1.37 -9.68
N PHE A 18 -10.94 -1.17 -9.48
CA PHE A 18 -11.53 0.16 -9.41
C PHE A 18 -10.96 0.96 -8.23
N ALA A 19 -10.93 0.38 -7.04
CA ALA A 19 -10.36 1.02 -5.85
C ALA A 19 -8.87 1.38 -6.06
N LEU A 20 -8.09 0.46 -6.65
CA LEU A 20 -6.66 0.67 -6.92
C LEU A 20 -6.41 1.82 -7.91
N THR A 21 -7.25 1.94 -8.94
CA THR A 21 -7.21 3.05 -9.89
C THR A 21 -7.51 4.39 -9.22
N GLY A 22 -8.50 4.41 -8.32
CA GLY A 22 -8.83 5.60 -7.52
C GLY A 22 -7.67 6.07 -6.66
N VAL A 23 -7.04 5.15 -5.92
CA VAL A 23 -5.85 5.45 -5.09
C VAL A 23 -4.69 5.98 -5.94
N GLN A 24 -4.44 5.37 -7.10
CA GLN A 24 -3.37 5.80 -8.00
C GLN A 24 -3.59 7.22 -8.54
N SER A 25 -4.84 7.56 -8.88
CA SER A 25 -5.22 8.90 -9.34
C SER A 25 -5.05 9.94 -8.22
N LEU A 26 -5.62 9.68 -7.04
CA LEU A 26 -5.52 10.54 -5.86
C LEU A 26 -4.07 10.81 -5.47
N SER A 27 -3.22 9.78 -5.47
CA SER A 27 -1.81 9.91 -5.10
C SER A 27 -1.08 10.93 -6.00
N ARG A 28 -1.33 10.92 -7.32
CA ARG A 28 -0.73 11.88 -8.26
C ARG A 28 -1.24 13.30 -8.02
N THR A 29 -2.54 13.45 -7.78
CA THR A 29 -3.15 14.75 -7.48
C THR A 29 -2.60 15.33 -6.17
N MET A 30 -2.44 14.51 -5.13
CA MET A 30 -1.89 14.95 -3.84
C MET A 30 -0.44 15.42 -3.96
N ILE A 31 0.42 14.69 -4.67
CA ILE A 31 1.82 15.12 -4.88
C ILE A 31 1.87 16.41 -5.66
N GLY A 32 1.05 16.56 -6.71
CA GLY A 32 0.97 17.81 -7.47
C GLY A 32 0.47 18.99 -6.63
N ALA A 33 -0.44 18.75 -5.68
CA ALA A 33 -0.95 19.78 -4.78
C ALA A 33 0.02 20.14 -3.64
N PHE A 34 0.91 19.22 -3.23
CA PHE A 34 1.92 19.46 -2.19
C PHE A 34 3.28 19.88 -2.75
N ALA A 35 3.51 19.75 -4.06
CA ALA A 35 4.74 20.20 -4.70
C ALA A 35 4.80 21.74 -4.71
N PRO A 36 5.88 22.36 -4.19
CA PRO A 36 6.08 23.80 -4.31
C PRO A 36 6.36 24.20 -5.76
N PRO A 37 5.99 25.44 -6.16
CA PRO A 37 6.21 25.93 -7.51
C PRO A 37 7.70 25.87 -7.87
N GLY A 38 8.02 25.40 -9.08
CA GLY A 38 9.41 25.24 -9.55
C GLY A 38 10.13 23.95 -9.13
N ARG A 39 9.64 23.21 -8.12
CA ARG A 39 10.29 21.95 -7.66
C ARG A 39 9.43 20.69 -7.81
N SER A 40 8.40 20.74 -8.64
CA SER A 40 7.53 19.59 -8.91
C SER A 40 8.29 18.36 -9.40
N ALA A 41 9.33 18.54 -10.22
CA ALA A 41 10.14 17.43 -10.71
C ALA A 41 10.87 16.66 -9.58
N GLU A 42 11.35 17.35 -8.55
CA GLU A 42 12.03 16.73 -7.40
C GLU A 42 11.04 15.94 -6.54
N PHE A 43 9.85 16.49 -6.28
CA PHE A 43 8.79 15.83 -5.51
C PHE A 43 8.24 14.59 -6.23
N PHE A 44 7.98 14.69 -7.54
CA PHE A 44 7.58 13.54 -8.35
C PHE A 44 8.70 12.48 -8.48
N GLY A 45 9.96 12.92 -8.57
CA GLY A 45 11.13 12.04 -8.58
C GLY A 45 11.30 11.27 -7.26
N PHE A 46 11.16 11.95 -6.13
CA PHE A 46 11.20 11.33 -4.80
C PHE A 46 10.03 10.35 -4.60
N PHE A 47 8.81 10.75 -4.96
CA PHE A 47 7.65 9.85 -4.90
C PHE A 47 7.86 8.59 -5.76
N GLY A 48 8.41 8.74 -6.97
CA GLY A 48 8.73 7.60 -7.84
C GLY A 48 9.77 6.67 -7.23
N MET A 49 10.80 7.20 -6.58
CA MET A 49 11.81 6.41 -5.87
C MET A 49 11.19 5.64 -4.70
N VAL A 50 10.44 6.33 -3.83
CA VAL A 50 9.75 5.70 -2.69
C VAL A 50 8.78 4.62 -3.16
N GLY A 51 8.02 4.88 -4.22
CA GLY A 51 7.11 3.91 -4.82
C GLY A 51 7.82 2.64 -5.29
N ARG A 52 8.96 2.76 -5.98
CA ARG A 52 9.76 1.60 -6.42
C ARG A 52 10.33 0.81 -5.24
N THR A 53 10.84 1.51 -4.23
CA THR A 53 11.36 0.87 -3.01
C THR A 53 10.26 0.10 -2.28
N SER A 54 9.06 0.70 -2.15
CA SER A 54 7.90 0.05 -1.53
C SER A 54 7.44 -1.19 -2.30
N SER A 55 7.51 -1.18 -3.64
CA SER A 55 7.18 -2.33 -4.48
C SER A 55 8.12 -3.52 -4.29
N PHE A 56 9.34 -3.28 -3.79
CA PHE A 56 10.28 -4.34 -3.42
C PHE A 56 10.05 -4.82 -1.98
N ILE A 57 9.86 -3.89 -1.04
CA ILE A 57 9.72 -4.19 0.39
C ILE A 57 8.42 -4.95 0.68
N GLY A 58 7.31 -4.60 0.03
CA GLY A 58 6.00 -5.22 0.27
C GLY A 58 5.99 -6.75 0.05
N PRO A 59 6.36 -7.23 -1.16
CA PRO A 59 6.46 -8.67 -1.43
C PRO A 59 7.50 -9.38 -0.56
N LEU A 60 8.61 -8.71 -0.25
CA LEU A 60 9.64 -9.27 0.62
C LEU A 60 9.12 -9.53 2.05
N LEU A 61 8.46 -8.53 2.65
CA LEU A 61 7.85 -8.67 3.97
C LEU A 61 6.75 -9.74 3.96
N PHE A 62 5.91 -9.76 2.92
CA PHE A 62 4.91 -10.82 2.76
C PHE A 62 5.55 -12.20 2.71
N GLY A 63 6.61 -12.39 1.92
CA GLY A 63 7.33 -13.65 1.81
C GLY A 63 7.94 -14.09 3.14
N ILE A 64 8.55 -13.17 3.89
CA ILE A 64 9.10 -13.45 5.23
C ILE A 64 7.99 -13.88 6.20
N VAL A 65 6.86 -13.16 6.22
CA VAL A 65 5.73 -13.49 7.10
C VAL A 65 5.12 -14.83 6.72
N ALA A 66 4.89 -15.10 5.43
CA ALA A 66 4.37 -16.37 4.95
C ALA A 66 5.31 -17.55 5.29
N HIS A 67 6.62 -17.36 5.13
CA HIS A 67 7.61 -18.37 5.48
C HIS A 67 7.65 -18.64 6.99
N ARG A 68 7.67 -17.59 7.82
CA ARG A 68 7.63 -17.72 9.28
C ARG A 68 6.36 -18.42 9.77
N LEU A 69 5.20 -18.08 9.21
CA LEU A 69 3.93 -18.72 9.55
C LEU A 69 3.91 -20.19 9.14
N THR A 70 4.49 -20.53 7.99
CA THR A 70 4.61 -21.93 7.52
C THR A 70 5.46 -22.75 8.48
N LEU A 71 6.62 -22.23 8.91
CA LEU A 71 7.51 -22.90 9.87
C LEU A 71 6.84 -23.12 11.25
N MET A 72 5.99 -22.19 11.71
CA MET A 72 5.25 -22.36 12.96
C MET A 72 4.19 -23.48 12.88
N HIS A 73 3.60 -23.74 11.71
CA HIS A 73 2.64 -24.84 11.51
C HIS A 73 3.34 -26.19 11.34
N GLU A 74 4.54 -26.19 10.78
CA GLU A 74 5.39 -27.39 10.63
C GLU A 74 5.86 -27.92 12.00
N ALA A 75 6.18 -27.00 12.93
CA ALA A 75 6.51 -27.35 14.32
C ALA A 75 5.36 -28.02 15.10
N SER A 76 4.12 -27.96 14.57
CA SER A 76 2.93 -28.57 15.20
C SER A 76 2.66 -30.01 14.73
N GLY A 77 3.55 -30.62 13.94
CA GLY A 77 3.48 -32.04 13.54
C GLY A 77 2.52 -32.36 12.40
N ILE A 78 2.15 -31.35 11.59
CA ILE A 78 1.25 -31.48 10.44
C ILE A 78 2.08 -31.81 9.18
N ASP A 79 1.54 -32.65 8.29
CA ASP A 79 2.15 -33.03 7.02
C ASP A 79 2.65 -31.80 6.23
N PRO A 80 3.90 -31.78 5.72
CA PRO A 80 4.54 -30.61 5.13
C PRO A 80 3.77 -29.99 3.94
N THR A 81 2.98 -30.79 3.22
CA THR A 81 2.15 -30.29 2.12
C THR A 81 0.91 -29.53 2.60
N ALA A 82 0.29 -30.01 3.68
CA ALA A 82 -0.86 -29.35 4.32
C ALA A 82 -0.44 -28.09 5.09
N ALA A 83 0.72 -28.11 5.75
CA ALA A 83 1.28 -26.95 6.46
C ALA A 83 1.56 -25.77 5.52
N MET A 84 2.07 -26.05 4.30
CA MET A 84 2.33 -25.02 3.30
C MET A 84 1.03 -24.36 2.78
N GLN A 85 -0.05 -25.12 2.60
CA GLN A 85 -1.35 -24.59 2.19
C GLN A 85 -2.01 -23.73 3.28
N LEU A 86 -1.93 -24.15 4.55
CA LEU A 86 -2.46 -23.36 5.67
C LEU A 86 -1.65 -22.08 5.91
N GLY A 87 -0.31 -22.15 5.80
CA GLY A 87 0.58 -20.99 5.95
C GLY A 87 0.30 -19.88 4.95
N HIS A 88 0.13 -20.23 3.65
CA HIS A 88 -0.23 -19.24 2.62
C HIS A 88 -1.62 -18.65 2.83
N ARG A 89 -2.57 -19.47 3.29
CA ARG A 89 -3.94 -19.01 3.56
C ARG A 89 -3.97 -17.99 4.70
N GLN A 90 -3.19 -18.22 5.74
CA GLN A 90 -3.08 -17.31 6.86
C GLN A 90 -2.24 -16.06 6.55
N ALA A 91 -1.27 -16.16 5.62
CA ALA A 91 -0.51 -15.01 5.15
C ALA A 91 -1.40 -13.94 4.48
N ILE A 92 -2.57 -14.31 3.93
CA ILE A 92 -3.55 -13.34 3.41
C ILE A 92 -4.03 -12.40 4.53
N PHE A 93 -4.20 -12.89 5.77
CA PHE A 93 -4.54 -12.03 6.90
C PHE A 93 -3.45 -11.00 7.21
N ALA A 94 -2.18 -11.33 6.96
CA ALA A 94 -1.09 -10.36 7.12
C ALA A 94 -1.21 -9.19 6.13
N ILE A 95 -1.65 -9.45 4.89
CA ILE A 95 -1.93 -8.38 3.90
C ILE A 95 -3.08 -7.51 4.39
N VAL A 96 -4.16 -8.11 4.92
CA VAL A 96 -5.30 -7.37 5.45
C VAL A 96 -4.88 -6.51 6.65
N ILE A 97 -4.10 -7.06 7.60
CA ILE A 97 -3.56 -6.31 8.73
C ILE A 97 -2.69 -5.16 8.26
N PHE A 98 -1.79 -5.40 7.30
CA PHE A 98 -0.94 -4.36 6.72
C PHE A 98 -1.76 -3.22 6.10
N LEU A 99 -2.82 -3.55 5.34
CA LEU A 99 -3.74 -2.56 4.78
C LEU A 99 -4.50 -1.79 5.86
N VAL A 100 -4.95 -2.45 6.93
CA VAL A 100 -5.66 -1.80 8.03
C VAL A 100 -4.73 -0.86 8.80
N VAL A 101 -3.49 -1.27 9.09
CA VAL A 101 -2.49 -0.42 9.73
C VAL A 101 -2.14 0.77 8.84
N GLY A 102 -1.93 0.55 7.54
CA GLY A 102 -1.68 1.61 6.58
C GLY A 102 -2.84 2.60 6.47
N LEU A 103 -4.08 2.10 6.42
CA LEU A 103 -5.28 2.93 6.43
C LEU A 103 -5.41 3.72 7.73
N GLY A 104 -5.17 3.09 8.88
CA GLY A 104 -5.16 3.76 10.19
C GLY A 104 -4.15 4.90 10.23
N LEU A 105 -2.94 4.68 9.72
CA LEU A 105 -1.90 5.71 9.63
C LEU A 105 -2.29 6.86 8.69
N LEU A 106 -2.94 6.56 7.57
CA LEU A 106 -3.50 7.56 6.65
C LEU A 106 -4.58 8.43 7.32
N LEU A 107 -5.40 7.87 8.21
CA LEU A 107 -6.41 8.65 8.94
C LEU A 107 -5.79 9.67 9.92
N PHE A 108 -4.54 9.48 10.33
CA PHE A 108 -3.81 10.45 11.15
C PHE A 108 -3.12 11.55 10.32
N VAL A 109 -3.05 11.42 8.99
CA VAL A 109 -2.46 12.44 8.12
C VAL A 109 -3.43 13.61 7.95
N ASN A 110 -2.99 14.80 8.35
CA ASN A 110 -3.77 16.02 8.21
C ASN A 110 -3.43 16.75 6.90
N GLU A 111 -4.25 16.53 5.87
CA GLU A 111 -4.10 17.15 4.54
C GLU A 111 -4.10 18.69 4.59
N LYS A 112 -4.81 19.29 5.56
CA LYS A 112 -4.95 20.75 5.67
C LYS A 112 -3.63 21.43 6.04
N GLU A 113 -2.82 20.79 6.87
CA GLU A 113 -1.51 21.30 7.25
C GLU A 113 -0.51 21.17 6.10
N GLY A 114 -0.53 20.05 5.36
CA GLY A 114 0.32 19.86 4.18
C GLY A 114 0.07 20.93 3.11
N ARG A 115 -1.19 21.33 2.89
CA ARG A 115 -1.54 22.38 1.93
C ARG A 115 -1.13 23.77 2.40
N LYS A 116 -1.20 24.05 3.71
CA LYS A 116 -0.75 25.34 4.28
C LYS A 116 0.75 25.54 4.17
N VAL A 117 1.55 24.49 4.40
CA VAL A 117 3.01 24.57 4.27
C VAL A 117 3.41 24.82 2.81
N ALA A 118 2.76 24.15 1.86
CA ALA A 118 2.99 24.40 0.43
C ALA A 118 2.65 25.84 0.04
N LEU A 119 1.52 26.38 0.50
CA LEU A 119 1.12 27.77 0.24
C LEU A 119 1.99 28.80 1.00
N GLY A 120 2.49 28.45 2.18
CA GLY A 120 3.37 29.29 2.99
C GLY A 120 4.75 29.48 2.37
N GLN A 121 5.27 28.49 1.63
CA GLN A 121 6.51 28.66 0.86
C GLN A 121 6.33 29.63 -0.31
N VAL A 122 5.18 29.62 -1.00
CA VAL A 122 4.85 30.59 -2.05
C VAL A 122 4.83 32.03 -1.52
N ALA A 123 4.50 32.22 -0.24
CA ALA A 123 4.49 33.55 0.39
C ALA A 123 5.89 34.05 0.81
N LEU A 124 6.91 33.17 0.86
CA LEU A 124 8.28 33.51 1.28
C LEU A 124 9.28 33.65 0.12
N GLU A 125 8.94 33.18 -1.09
CA GLU A 125 9.66 33.49 -2.32
C GLU A 125 8.85 34.52 -3.13
N PRO A 126 8.93 35.83 -2.81
CA PRO A 126 8.43 36.86 -3.72
C PRO A 126 9.26 36.75 -5.00
N GLY A 127 8.56 36.58 -6.12
CA GLY A 127 9.14 36.32 -7.43
C GLY A 127 10.37 37.16 -7.75
N ASP A 128 11.40 36.47 -8.20
CA ASP A 128 12.41 36.98 -9.10
C ASP A 128 11.83 37.28 -10.50
#